data_AF-A0AAE0URG0-F1
#
_entry.id   AF-A0AAE0URG0-F1
#
_cell.length_a   1.000
_cell.length_b   1.000
_cell.length_c   1.000
_cell.angle_alpha   90.00
_cell.angle_beta   90.00
_cell.angle_gamma   90.00
#
_symmetry.space_group_name_H-M   'P 1'
#
loop_
_entity.id
_entity.type
_entity.pdbx_description
1 polymer ?
#
loop_
_entity_poly.entity_id
_entity_poly.type
_entity_poly.pdbx_seq_one_letter_code
_entity_poly.pdbx_strand_id
1 'polypeptide(L)'
;MLCLIGVHIVVYMEGPTYKTLASAGKELKDNFLRALAEREEANRSGKNHSIIFIRDHSACGQEISGYIDYAHRLKSEDFEPYFCGKKRLLPRPTDLSFYNWKTNEIASQDSENYCVIAKKPTGVLFMNKKDRNFVNVDPKASPCEHCPRIYLKSDIYLHVAIFDHYIKCTI
;
A
#
# COMPACT_ATOMS: atom_id res chain seq x y z
N MET A 1 65.69 -5.84 -3.36
CA MET A 1 65.68 -4.41 -3.71
C MET A 1 64.25 -3.92 -3.51
N LEU A 2 64.04 -3.04 -2.53
CA LEU A 2 62.72 -2.53 -2.16
C LEU A 2 62.09 -1.70 -3.29
N CYS A 3 60.79 -1.84 -3.49
CA CYS A 3 59.94 -0.71 -3.90
C CYS A 3 58.57 -0.85 -3.22
N LEU A 4 58.33 0.06 -2.28
CA LEU A 4 57.08 0.28 -1.56
C LEU A 4 56.20 1.21 -2.40
N ILE A 5 55.04 0.74 -2.85
CA ILE A 5 53.89 1.63 -3.08
C ILE A 5 52.62 0.86 -2.73
N GLY A 6 52.06 1.20 -1.57
CA GLY A 6 50.87 0.58 -1.03
C GLY A 6 49.65 0.86 -1.90
N VAL A 7 49.12 -0.18 -2.53
CA VAL A 7 47.78 -0.15 -3.10
C VAL A 7 46.80 -0.39 -1.95
N HIS A 8 46.25 0.69 -1.40
CA HIS A 8 45.04 0.61 -0.61
C HIS A 8 43.91 0.13 -1.53
N ILE A 9 43.65 -1.17 -1.53
CA ILE A 9 42.40 -1.71 -2.06
C ILE A 9 41.32 -1.25 -1.07
N VAL A 10 40.64 -0.16 -1.39
CA VAL A 10 39.35 0.17 -0.78
C VAL A 10 38.36 -0.83 -1.38
N VAL A 11 38.15 -1.94 -0.69
CA VAL A 11 36.99 -2.79 -0.96
C VAL A 11 35.77 -1.96 -0.55
N TYR A 12 35.06 -1.39 -1.52
CA TYR A 12 33.71 -0.90 -1.28
C TYR A 12 32.87 -2.14 -0.96
N MET A 13 32.72 -2.42 0.33
CA MET A 13 31.68 -3.31 0.82
C MET A 13 30.37 -2.62 0.45
N GLU A 14 29.75 -3.00 -0.66
CA GLU A 14 28.34 -2.72 -0.88
C GLU A 14 27.57 -3.52 0.17
N GLY A 15 27.51 -2.97 1.38
CA GLY A 15 26.54 -3.41 2.38
C GLY A 15 25.14 -3.31 1.78
N PRO A 16 24.18 -4.12 2.26
CA PRO A 16 22.82 -4.07 1.73
C PRO A 16 22.36 -2.62 1.71
N THR A 17 22.04 -2.10 0.52
CA THR A 17 21.52 -0.75 0.35
C THR A 17 20.16 -0.70 1.04
N TYR A 18 20.14 -0.28 2.30
CA TYR A 18 18.91 0.04 3.00
C TYR A 18 18.31 1.24 2.28
N LYS A 19 17.41 0.99 1.33
CA LYS A 19 16.70 2.04 0.63
C LYS A 19 15.94 2.83 1.69
N THR A 20 16.33 4.09 1.87
CA THR A 20 15.66 5.01 2.78
C THR A 20 14.17 5.02 2.48
N LEU A 21 13.33 4.92 3.52
CA LEU A 21 11.88 4.97 3.38
C LEU A 21 11.49 6.29 2.70
N ALA A 22 10.51 6.24 1.80
CA ALA A 22 10.02 7.42 1.09
C ALA A 22 9.38 8.43 2.05
N SER A 23 8.90 7.99 3.20
CA SER A 23 8.36 8.83 4.28
C SER A 23 9.44 9.43 5.21
N ALA A 24 10.69 8.98 5.14
CA ALA A 24 11.73 9.36 6.11
C ALA A 24 11.99 10.89 6.10
N GLY A 25 11.97 11.49 7.28
CA GLY A 25 12.27 12.91 7.48
C GLY A 25 11.20 13.88 6.93
N LYS A 26 10.02 13.39 6.52
CA LYS A 26 8.94 14.23 5.99
C LYS A 26 7.95 14.63 7.09
N GLU A 27 7.54 15.89 7.08
CA GLU A 27 6.44 16.39 7.92
C GLU A 27 5.08 16.07 7.27
N LEU A 28 4.41 15.04 7.76
CA LEU A 28 3.13 14.58 7.23
C LEU A 28 1.98 15.17 8.06
N LYS A 29 1.26 16.14 7.48
CA LYS A 29 0.13 16.82 8.15
C LYS A 29 -1.14 15.97 8.19
N ASP A 30 -1.42 15.28 7.09
CA ASP A 30 -2.64 14.49 6.94
C ASP A 30 -2.52 13.12 7.65
N ASN A 31 -3.58 12.72 8.37
CA ASN A 31 -3.58 11.48 9.16
C ASN A 31 -3.44 10.24 8.28
N PHE A 32 -3.97 10.26 7.06
CA PHE A 32 -3.84 9.14 6.14
C PHE A 32 -2.41 9.00 5.65
N LEU A 33 -1.73 10.09 5.30
CA LEU A 33 -0.31 10.03 4.95
C LEU A 33 0.56 9.54 6.12
N ARG A 34 0.29 9.97 7.35
CA ARG A 34 0.98 9.44 8.55
C ARG A 34 0.77 7.94 8.71
N ALA A 35 -0.48 7.47 8.56
CA ALA A 35 -0.79 6.05 8.66
C ALA A 35 -0.12 5.21 7.56
N LEU A 36 0.04 5.75 6.35
CA LEU A 36 0.82 5.10 5.28
C LEU A 36 2.31 5.04 5.60
N ALA A 37 2.88 6.10 6.18
CA ALA A 37 4.29 6.16 6.57
C ALA A 37 4.60 5.13 7.67
N GLU A 38 3.76 5.04 8.71
CA GLU A 38 3.87 4.04 9.78
C GLU A 38 3.88 2.59 9.26
N ARG A 39 3.26 2.36 8.10
CA ARG A 39 3.14 1.04 7.46
C ARG A 39 4.18 0.76 6.40
N GLU A 40 4.95 1.77 5.98
CA GLU A 40 5.80 1.68 4.80
C GLU A 40 6.83 0.56 4.92
N GLU A 41 7.58 0.51 6.03
CA GLU A 41 8.64 -0.47 6.23
C GLU A 41 8.10 -1.91 6.30
N ALA A 42 7.01 -2.13 7.03
CA ALA A 42 6.40 -3.44 7.18
C ALA A 42 5.82 -3.96 5.84
N ASN A 43 5.29 -3.06 5.01
CA ASN A 43 4.81 -3.40 3.67
C ASN A 43 5.96 -3.65 2.67
N ARG A 44 7.03 -2.84 2.72
CA ARG A 44 8.23 -3.07 1.88
C ARG A 44 8.94 -4.38 2.21
N SER A 45 8.94 -4.77 3.48
CA SER A 45 9.59 -6.01 3.96
C SER A 45 8.70 -7.26 3.86
N GLY A 46 7.43 -7.13 3.45
CA GLY A 46 6.50 -8.25 3.37
C GLY A 46 6.06 -8.84 4.73
N LYS A 47 6.26 -8.08 5.81
CA LYS A 47 5.77 -8.41 7.17
C LYS A 47 4.29 -8.04 7.34
N ASN A 48 3.81 -7.09 6.57
CA ASN A 48 2.41 -6.67 6.50
C ASN A 48 2.02 -6.48 5.04
N HIS A 49 0.80 -6.83 4.66
CA HIS A 49 0.25 -6.53 3.34
C HIS A 49 -1.03 -5.71 3.50
N SER A 50 -0.90 -4.41 3.67
CA SER A 50 -2.04 -3.53 3.88
C SER A 50 -2.84 -3.31 2.60
N ILE A 51 -4.16 -3.34 2.70
CA ILE A 51 -5.07 -2.88 1.65
C ILE A 51 -5.58 -1.48 2.01
N ILE A 52 -5.55 -0.57 1.05
CA ILE A 52 -6.04 0.80 1.20
C ILE A 52 -7.34 0.95 0.42
N PHE A 53 -8.40 1.41 1.08
CA PHE A 53 -9.59 1.92 0.41
C PHE A 53 -9.49 3.44 0.27
N ILE A 54 -9.78 3.96 -0.92
CA ILE A 54 -9.93 5.40 -1.18
C ILE A 54 -11.23 5.62 -1.95
N ARG A 55 -12.01 6.61 -1.54
CA ARG A 55 -13.08 7.25 -2.32
C ARG A 55 -12.76 8.73 -2.43
N ASP A 56 -12.67 9.25 -3.65
CA ASP A 56 -12.39 10.66 -3.91
C ASP A 56 -12.68 11.06 -5.36
N HIS A 57 -12.29 12.25 -5.80
CA HIS A 57 -12.43 12.72 -7.17
C HIS A 57 -11.14 12.52 -7.98
N SER A 58 -11.30 12.03 -9.20
CA SER A 58 -10.27 12.02 -10.23
C SER A 58 -9.89 13.44 -10.67
N ALA A 59 -8.82 13.57 -11.47
CA ALA A 59 -8.38 14.86 -11.99
C ALA A 59 -9.44 15.60 -12.83
N CYS A 60 -10.38 14.86 -13.45
CA CYS A 60 -11.50 15.44 -14.20
C CYS A 60 -12.77 15.65 -13.33
N GLY A 61 -12.65 15.55 -12.00
CA GLY A 61 -13.75 15.80 -11.06
C GLY A 61 -14.77 14.67 -10.97
N GLN A 62 -14.52 13.50 -11.57
CA GLN A 62 -15.41 12.34 -11.43
C GLN A 62 -15.10 11.60 -10.15
N GLU A 63 -16.14 11.29 -9.37
CA GLU A 63 -16.00 10.50 -8.16
C GLU A 63 -15.63 9.05 -8.49
N ILE A 64 -14.58 8.56 -7.84
CA ILE A 64 -14.00 7.23 -7.99
C ILE A 64 -13.77 6.60 -6.63
N SER A 65 -13.81 5.27 -6.57
CA SER A 65 -13.38 4.53 -5.38
C SER A 65 -12.69 3.23 -5.74
N GLY A 66 -11.91 2.68 -4.82
CA GLY A 66 -11.26 1.40 -5.05
C GLY A 66 -10.39 0.95 -3.90
N TYR A 67 -9.89 -0.28 -4.05
CA TYR A 67 -8.99 -0.93 -3.11
C TYR A 67 -7.62 -1.08 -3.77
N ILE A 68 -6.56 -0.70 -3.04
CA ILE A 68 -5.18 -0.68 -3.51
C ILE A 68 -4.35 -1.62 -2.61
N ASP A 69 -3.58 -2.52 -3.22
CA ASP A 69 -2.55 -3.27 -2.51
C ASP A 69 -1.34 -2.35 -2.28
N TYR A 70 -1.12 -1.94 -1.02
CA TYR A 70 -0.10 -0.96 -0.68
C TYR A 70 1.30 -1.48 -0.93
N ALA A 71 1.59 -2.73 -0.55
CA ALA A 71 2.90 -3.35 -0.75
C ALA A 71 3.22 -3.48 -2.25
N HIS A 72 2.25 -3.89 -3.06
CA HIS A 72 2.41 -3.93 -4.52
C HIS A 72 2.68 -2.54 -5.10
N ARG A 73 1.99 -1.50 -4.60
CA ARG A 73 2.18 -0.12 -5.07
C ARG A 73 3.53 0.46 -4.66
N LEU A 74 4.01 0.18 -3.44
CA LEU A 74 5.33 0.60 -2.95
C LEU A 74 6.49 0.00 -3.74
N LYS A 75 6.28 -1.19 -4.34
CA LYS A 75 7.25 -1.89 -5.17
C LYS A 75 7.25 -1.39 -6.62
N SER A 76 6.09 -1.02 -7.15
CA SER A 76 5.91 -0.65 -8.56
C SER A 76 6.01 0.86 -8.84
N GLU A 77 5.97 1.71 -7.81
CA GLU A 77 5.97 3.17 -7.97
C GLU A 77 6.82 3.87 -6.90
N ASP A 78 7.37 5.04 -7.25
CA ASP A 78 8.00 5.92 -6.27
C ASP A 78 6.94 6.60 -5.40
N PHE A 79 7.09 6.46 -4.09
CA PHE A 79 6.17 7.00 -3.10
C PHE A 79 6.58 8.38 -2.54
N GLU A 80 7.78 8.87 -2.87
CA GLU A 80 8.23 10.20 -2.46
C GLU A 80 7.23 11.30 -2.86
N PRO A 81 6.69 11.33 -4.10
CA PRO A 81 5.75 12.37 -4.53
C PRO A 81 4.44 12.39 -3.74
N TYR A 82 3.99 11.24 -3.24
CA TYR A 82 2.78 11.15 -2.42
C TYR A 82 3.03 11.71 -1.02
N PHE A 83 4.14 11.31 -0.39
CA PHE A 83 4.48 11.78 0.95
C PHE A 83 4.89 13.25 1.01
N CYS A 84 5.40 13.84 -0.07
CA CYS A 84 5.63 15.29 -0.14
C CYS A 84 4.41 16.09 -0.61
N GLY A 85 3.27 15.45 -0.87
CA GLY A 85 2.03 16.12 -1.29
C GLY A 85 2.03 16.65 -2.73
N LYS A 86 3.05 16.32 -3.54
CA LYS A 86 3.10 16.68 -4.97
C LYS A 86 2.16 15.84 -5.83
N LYS A 87 1.75 14.66 -5.32
CA LYS A 87 0.88 13.72 -6.01
C LYS A 87 -0.18 13.16 -5.05
N ARG A 88 -1.37 12.91 -5.57
CA ARG A 88 -2.47 12.25 -4.84
C ARG A 88 -2.52 10.77 -5.18
N LEU A 89 -2.65 9.92 -4.17
CA LEU A 89 -2.85 8.49 -4.33
C LEU A 89 -4.33 8.25 -4.64
N LEU A 90 -4.63 7.83 -5.86
CA LEU A 90 -5.99 7.55 -6.31
C LEU A 90 -6.07 6.12 -6.87
N PRO A 91 -7.22 5.44 -6.71
CA PRO A 91 -7.45 4.13 -7.31
C PRO A 91 -7.36 4.19 -8.83
N ARG A 92 -6.81 3.12 -9.43
CA ARG A 92 -6.68 2.93 -10.88
C ARG A 92 -7.34 1.61 -11.30
N PRO A 93 -7.75 1.44 -12.57
CA PRO A 93 -8.31 0.18 -13.06
C PRO A 93 -7.44 -1.07 -12.88
N THR A 94 -6.13 -0.88 -12.67
CA THR A 94 -5.14 -1.94 -12.42
C THR A 94 -4.93 -2.26 -10.94
N ASP A 95 -5.60 -1.57 -10.03
CA ASP A 95 -5.57 -1.89 -8.60
C ASP A 95 -6.55 -3.04 -8.28
N LEU A 96 -6.62 -3.46 -7.01
CA LEU A 96 -7.45 -4.59 -6.59
C LEU A 96 -8.93 -4.39 -6.93
N SER A 97 -9.38 -3.14 -6.90
CA SER A 97 -10.64 -2.75 -7.52
C SER A 97 -10.64 -1.27 -7.88
N PHE A 98 -11.50 -0.94 -8.82
CA PHE A 98 -11.80 0.40 -9.25
C PHE A 98 -13.28 0.50 -9.58
N TYR A 99 -13.88 1.60 -9.17
CA TYR A 99 -15.26 1.97 -9.48
C TYR A 99 -15.33 3.46 -9.80
N ASN A 100 -15.91 3.79 -10.95
CA ASN A 100 -16.24 5.17 -11.31
C ASN A 100 -17.74 5.39 -11.09
N TRP A 101 -18.09 6.26 -10.15
CA TRP A 101 -19.48 6.50 -9.75
C TRP A 101 -20.30 7.21 -10.83
N LYS A 102 -19.64 7.92 -11.75
CA LYS A 102 -20.31 8.63 -12.85
C LYS A 102 -20.61 7.71 -14.01
N THR A 103 -19.65 6.88 -14.42
CA THR A 103 -19.77 6.01 -15.60
C THR A 103 -20.26 4.61 -15.25
N ASN A 104 -20.29 4.24 -13.96
CA ASN A 104 -20.47 2.87 -13.46
C ASN A 104 -19.43 1.88 -14.02
N GLU A 105 -18.27 2.38 -14.45
CA GLU A 105 -17.16 1.55 -14.87
C GLU A 105 -16.59 0.80 -13.66
N ILE A 106 -16.37 -0.50 -13.82
CA ILE A 106 -15.85 -1.38 -12.78
C ILE A 106 -14.65 -2.12 -13.34
N ALA A 107 -13.56 -2.16 -12.58
CA ALA A 107 -12.42 -3.02 -12.86
C ALA A 107 -11.93 -3.66 -11.56
N SER A 108 -11.32 -4.84 -11.67
CA SER A 108 -10.69 -5.53 -10.54
C SER A 108 -9.61 -6.45 -11.06
N GLN A 109 -8.47 -6.46 -10.40
CA GLN A 109 -7.33 -7.28 -10.79
C GLN A 109 -6.60 -7.84 -9.58
N ASP A 110 -6.12 -9.07 -9.72
CA ASP A 110 -5.18 -9.66 -8.77
C ASP A 110 -3.88 -8.86 -8.71
N SER A 111 -3.37 -8.61 -7.51
CA SER A 111 -2.02 -8.06 -7.31
C SER A 111 -0.99 -9.18 -7.07
N GLU A 112 0.26 -8.82 -6.85
CA GLU A 112 1.29 -9.77 -6.38
C GLU A 112 0.89 -10.44 -5.05
N ASN A 113 0.24 -9.72 -4.13
CA ASN A 113 -0.06 -10.23 -2.79
C ASN A 113 -1.49 -10.73 -2.60
N TYR A 114 -2.43 -10.37 -3.47
CA TYR A 114 -3.85 -10.68 -3.28
C TYR A 114 -4.51 -11.25 -4.52
N CYS A 115 -5.39 -12.23 -4.28
CA CYS A 115 -6.38 -12.68 -5.24
C CYS A 115 -7.73 -12.02 -4.93
N VAL A 116 -8.37 -11.44 -5.94
CA VAL A 116 -9.67 -10.76 -5.79
C VAL A 116 -10.79 -11.78 -5.91
N ILE A 117 -11.55 -11.93 -4.83
CA ILE A 117 -12.67 -12.88 -4.73
C ILE A 117 -13.97 -12.09 -4.68
N ALA A 118 -14.57 -11.89 -5.85
CA ALA A 118 -15.90 -11.28 -5.96
C ALA A 118 -16.98 -12.35 -5.74
N LYS A 119 -17.71 -12.27 -4.61
CA LYS A 119 -18.84 -13.17 -4.32
C LYS A 119 -20.12 -12.36 -4.13
N LYS A 120 -21.09 -12.53 -5.03
CA LYS A 120 -22.47 -12.08 -4.79
C LYS A 120 -23.10 -12.99 -3.72
N PRO A 121 -23.85 -12.48 -2.73
CA PRO A 121 -24.18 -11.07 -2.43
C PRO A 121 -23.18 -10.39 -1.46
N THR A 122 -22.21 -11.11 -0.92
CA THR A 122 -21.30 -10.71 0.18
C THR A 122 -20.26 -9.64 -0.16
N GLY A 123 -20.24 -9.13 -1.40
CA GLY A 123 -19.30 -8.09 -1.84
C GLY A 123 -17.95 -8.66 -2.29
N VAL A 124 -16.90 -7.84 -2.14
CA VAL A 124 -15.53 -8.18 -2.52
C VAL A 124 -14.77 -8.69 -1.29
N LEU A 125 -14.03 -9.78 -1.46
CA LEU A 125 -13.08 -10.31 -0.48
C LEU A 125 -11.70 -10.37 -1.14
N PHE A 126 -10.65 -10.20 -0.35
CA PHE A 126 -9.27 -10.34 -0.85
C PHE A 126 -8.60 -11.49 -0.13
N MET A 127 -8.10 -12.47 -0.89
CA MET A 127 -7.35 -13.59 -0.32
C MET A 127 -5.86 -13.31 -0.45
N ASN A 128 -5.16 -13.25 0.67
CA ASN A 128 -3.71 -13.10 0.65
C ASN A 128 -3.07 -14.35 0.01
N LYS A 129 -2.18 -14.15 -0.96
CA LYS A 129 -1.58 -15.24 -1.72
C LYS A 129 -0.55 -16.04 -0.92
N LYS A 130 0.05 -15.46 0.12
CA LYS A 130 1.10 -16.07 0.93
C LYS A 130 0.56 -17.06 1.96
N ASP A 131 -0.46 -16.67 2.71
CA ASP A 131 -1.03 -17.50 3.79
C ASP A 131 -2.46 -18.00 3.51
N ARG A 132 -3.06 -17.59 2.38
CA ARG A 132 -4.42 -17.97 1.95
C ARG A 132 -5.53 -17.45 2.87
N ASN A 133 -5.23 -16.54 3.80
CA ASN A 133 -6.22 -15.92 4.65
C ASN A 133 -7.01 -14.83 3.90
N PHE A 134 -8.27 -14.64 4.29
CA PHE A 134 -9.16 -13.66 3.68
C PHE A 134 -9.20 -12.35 4.48
N VAL A 135 -9.08 -11.23 3.79
CA VAL A 135 -9.36 -9.89 4.30
C VAL A 135 -10.78 -9.50 3.88
N ASN A 136 -11.66 -9.37 4.88
CA ASN A 136 -13.05 -8.96 4.66
C ASN A 136 -13.19 -7.43 4.73
N VAL A 137 -13.51 -6.82 3.59
CA VAL A 137 -13.65 -5.37 3.45
C VAL A 137 -15.10 -4.87 3.56
N ASP A 138 -16.07 -5.75 3.79
CA ASP A 138 -17.48 -5.38 3.94
C ASP A 138 -17.66 -4.47 5.16
N PRO A 139 -18.08 -3.20 4.98
CA PRO A 139 -18.29 -2.25 6.09
C PRO A 139 -19.25 -2.77 7.17
N LYS A 140 -20.16 -3.70 6.83
CA LYS A 140 -21.16 -4.28 7.74
C LYS A 140 -20.66 -5.52 8.50
N ALA A 141 -19.57 -6.13 8.05
CA ALA A 141 -19.00 -7.28 8.75
C ALA A 141 -18.26 -6.83 10.02
N SER A 142 -18.36 -7.62 11.08
CA SER A 142 -17.59 -7.41 12.31
C SER A 142 -16.09 -7.39 12.00
N PRO A 143 -15.30 -6.44 12.54
CA PRO A 143 -13.86 -6.43 12.37
C PRO A 143 -13.27 -7.74 12.87
N CYS A 144 -12.45 -8.41 12.05
CA CYS A 144 -11.68 -9.56 12.51
C CYS A 144 -10.57 -9.07 13.44
N GLU A 145 -10.39 -9.69 14.61
CA GLU A 145 -9.34 -9.34 15.58
C GLU A 145 -7.92 -9.30 14.96
N HIS A 146 -7.69 -10.08 13.91
CA HIS A 146 -6.38 -10.22 13.26
C HIS A 146 -6.17 -9.29 12.05
N CYS A 147 -7.21 -8.60 11.58
CA CYS A 147 -7.16 -7.68 10.45
C CYS A 147 -7.88 -6.38 10.81
N PRO A 148 -7.25 -5.47 11.57
CA PRO A 148 -7.90 -4.25 12.02
C PRO A 148 -8.30 -3.41 10.81
N ARG A 149 -9.57 -2.97 10.80
CA ARG A 149 -10.10 -2.00 9.86
C ARG A 149 -10.01 -0.62 10.50
N ILE A 150 -9.23 0.26 9.87
CA ILE A 150 -8.93 1.57 10.43
C ILE A 150 -9.50 2.62 9.48
N TYR A 151 -10.59 3.26 9.92
CA TYR A 151 -11.13 4.44 9.25
C TYR A 151 -10.33 5.66 9.66
N LEU A 152 -9.87 6.45 8.69
CA LEU A 152 -9.05 7.63 8.96
C LEU A 152 -9.80 8.87 8.49
N LYS A 153 -9.81 9.91 9.33
CA LYS A 153 -10.20 11.24 8.88
C LYS A 153 -9.02 11.83 8.11
N SER A 154 -9.24 12.14 6.83
CA SER A 154 -8.30 12.85 5.99
C SER A 154 -8.87 14.20 5.59
N ASP A 155 -8.03 15.22 5.55
CA ASP A 155 -8.43 16.55 5.06
C ASP A 155 -8.28 16.65 3.53
N ILE A 156 -7.63 15.66 2.91
CA ILE A 156 -7.31 15.66 1.48
C ILE A 156 -7.98 14.52 0.71
N TYR A 157 -8.80 13.66 1.33
CA TYR A 157 -9.59 12.62 0.65
C TYR A 157 -10.99 12.56 1.26
N LEU A 158 -12.03 12.29 0.45
CA LEU A 158 -13.40 12.14 0.96
C LEU A 158 -13.49 11.02 1.99
N HIS A 159 -13.14 9.78 1.63
CA HIS A 159 -13.08 8.66 2.56
C HIS A 159 -11.85 7.80 2.33
N VAL A 160 -11.24 7.36 3.43
CA VAL A 160 -10.11 6.44 3.42
C VAL A 160 -10.24 5.42 4.55
N ALA A 161 -9.86 4.18 4.25
CA ALA A 161 -9.74 3.11 5.23
C ALA A 161 -8.52 2.25 4.92
N ILE A 162 -7.90 1.69 5.95
CA ILE A 162 -6.78 0.77 5.82
C ILE A 162 -7.14 -0.55 6.51
N PHE A 163 -6.81 -1.66 5.84
CA PHE A 163 -7.00 -3.02 6.32
C PHE A 163 -5.62 -3.66 6.40
N ASP A 164 -5.09 -3.82 7.62
CA ASP A 164 -3.79 -4.47 7.80
C ASP A 164 -3.94 -5.99 7.77
N HIS A 165 -2.93 -6.67 7.19
CA HIS A 165 -2.83 -8.12 7.14
C HIS A 165 -1.41 -8.52 7.49
N TYR A 166 -1.18 -8.77 8.78
CA TYR A 166 0.12 -9.16 9.29
C TYR A 166 0.46 -10.58 8.87
N ILE A 167 1.54 -10.73 8.13
CA ILE A 167 2.04 -12.02 7.73
C ILE A 167 2.76 -12.64 8.91
N LYS A 168 2.18 -13.68 9.50
CA LYS A 168 2.86 -14.47 10.52
C LYS A 168 4.13 -15.06 9.90
N CYS A 169 5.29 -14.77 10.49
CA CYS A 169 6.49 -15.55 10.20
C CYS A 169 6.22 -16.98 10.70
N THR A 170 6.07 -17.93 9.79
CA THR A 170 6.31 -19.33 10.14
C THR A 170 7.79 -19.43 10.43
N ILE A 171 8.12 -19.62 11.71
CA ILE A 171 9.49 -19.89 12.18
C ILE A 171 9.88 -21.30 11.71
#